data_AF-A0A0F9F8G5-F1
#
_entry.id   AF-A0A0F9F8G5-F1
#
_cell.length_a   1.000
_cell.length_b   1.000
_cell.length_c   1.000
_cell.angle_alpha   90.00
_cell.angle_beta   90.00
_cell.angle_gamma   90.00
#
_symmetry.space_group_name_H-M   'P 1'
#
loop_
_entity.id
_entity.type
_entity.pdbx_description
1 polymer ?
#
loop_
_entity_poly.entity_id
_entity_poly.type
_entity_poly.pdbx_seq_one_letter_code
_entity_poly.pdbx_strand_id
1 'polypeptide(L)' 'MMATIKCGNCGNEMKLPMCCGQPMHKEEDKLFCHKGAQCGCGNALGKPIPEHCGQPMNVV' A
#
# COMPACT_ATOMS: atom_id res chain seq x y z
N MET A 1 12.90 3.63 -7.38
CA MET A 1 12.90 2.73 -6.21
C MET A 1 11.62 1.91 -6.22
N MET A 2 11.68 0.62 -5.88
CA MET A 2 10.46 -0.18 -5.67
C MET A 2 9.88 0.18 -4.31
N ALA A 3 8.61 0.61 -4.24
CA ALA A 3 7.97 0.87 -2.96
C ALA A 3 7.73 -0.46 -2.23
N THR A 4 8.15 -0.54 -0.97
CA THR A 4 8.04 -1.73 -0.12
C THR A 4 7.33 -1.37 1.17
N ILE A 5 6.69 -2.35 1.79
CA ILE A 5 6.12 -2.26 3.13
C ILE A 5 6.93 -3.13 4.07
N LYS A 6 7.23 -2.63 5.26
CA LYS A 6 7.98 -3.31 6.30
C LYS A 6 7.12 -3.47 7.54
N CYS A 7 7.12 -4.66 8.12
CA CYS A 7 6.46 -4.90 9.40
C CYS A 7 7.30 -4.25 10.51
N GLY A 8 6.67 -3.38 11.31
CA GLY A 8 7.33 -2.73 12.43
C GLY A 8 7.72 -3.67 13.58
N ASN A 9 7.15 -4.88 13.65
CA ASN A 9 7.42 -5.84 14.74
C ASN A 9 8.59 -6.77 14.41
N CYS A 10 8.51 -7.51 13.30
CA CYS A 10 9.53 -8.50 12.93
C CYS A 10 10.55 -7.98 11.88
N GLY A 11 10.31 -6.81 11.29
CA GLY A 11 11.15 -6.25 10.24
C GLY A 11 10.97 -6.87 8.86
N ASN A 12 10.01 -7.78 8.68
CA ASN A 12 9.72 -8.43 7.39
C ASN A 12 9.30 -7.40 6.33
N GLU A 13 9.87 -7.51 5.13
CA GLU A 13 9.62 -6.61 4.00
C GLU A 13 8.81 -7.32 2.92
N MET A 14 7.78 -6.64 2.42
CA MET A 14 6.95 -7.10 1.32
C MET A 14 6.83 -6.03 0.26
N LYS A 15 6.57 -6.44 -0.98
CA LYS A 15 6.34 -5.49 -2.08
C LYS A 15 5.02 -4.78 -1.89
N LEU A 16 5.02 -3.47 -2.09
CA LEU A 16 3.81 -2.67 -1.97
C LEU A 16 2.87 -3.04 -3.14
N PRO A 17 1.55 -3.19 -2.88
CA PRO A 17 0.58 -3.51 -3.93
C PRO A 17 0.69 -2.56 -5.13
N MET A 18 0.63 -3.13 -6.34
CA MET A 18 0.67 -2.34 -7.57
C MET A 18 -0.74 -2.13 -8.12
N CYS A 19 -1.00 -0.93 -8.63
CA CYS A 19 -2.25 -0.57 -9.28
C CYS A 19 -1.94 0.35 -10.46
N CYS A 20 -2.59 0.12 -11.61
CA CYS A 20 -2.33 0.90 -12.83
C CYS A 20 -0.83 0.90 -13.28
N GLY A 21 -0.09 -0.19 -13.01
CA GLY A 21 1.30 -0.38 -13.44
C GLY A 21 2.35 0.28 -12.53
N GLN A 22 1.93 0.89 -11.43
CA GLN A 22 2.82 1.54 -10.46
C GLN A 22 2.49 1.06 -9.04
N PRO A 23 3.45 1.10 -8.09
CA PRO A 23 3.16 0.89 -6.69
C PRO A 23 2.11 1.90 -6.22
N MET A 24 1.20 1.49 -5.36
CA MET A 24 0.26 2.41 -4.72
C MET A 24 1.02 3.38 -3.78
N HIS A 25 0.44 4.54 -3.48
CA HIS A 25 0.99 5.45 -2.47
C HIS A 25 0.16 5.37 -1.19
N LYS A 26 0.79 5.60 -0.03
CA LYS A 26 0.10 5.65 1.26
C LYS A 26 -0.39 7.06 1.53
N GLU A 27 -1.67 7.20 1.84
CA GLU A 27 -2.25 8.37 2.50
C GLU A 27 -2.93 7.88 3.77
N GLU A 28 -2.56 8.48 4.90
CA GLU A 28 -3.09 8.13 6.22
C GLU A 28 -2.90 6.64 6.56
N ASP A 29 -3.99 5.88 6.68
CA ASP A 29 -4.04 4.45 6.96
C ASP A 29 -4.38 3.58 5.74
N LYS A 30 -4.36 4.15 4.53
CA LYS A 30 -4.76 3.47 3.29
C LYS A 30 -3.76 3.64 2.15
N LEU A 31 -3.83 2.72 1.21
CA LEU A 31 -3.12 2.72 -0.05
C LEU A 31 -4.03 3.21 -1.16
N PHE A 32 -3.58 4.22 -1.90
CA PHE A 32 -4.29 4.81 -3.01
C PHE A 32 -3.54 4.56 -4.31
N CYS A 33 -4.29 4.50 -5.42
CA CYS A 33 -3.65 4.55 -6.72
C CYS A 33 -3.26 6.00 -7.03
N HIS A 34 -2.12 6.20 -7.67
CA HIS A 34 -1.71 7.51 -8.18
C HIS A 34 -2.72 8.16 -9.14
N LYS A 35 -3.52 7.33 -9.85
CA LYS A 35 -4.61 7.80 -10.72
C LYS A 35 -5.92 8.05 -9.97
N GLY A 36 -5.98 7.80 -8.66
CA GLY A 36 -7.17 7.99 -7.83
C GLY A 36 -8.43 7.37 -8.44
N ALA A 37 -9.51 8.16 -8.50
CA ALA A 37 -10.78 7.77 -9.12
C ALA A 37 -10.65 7.43 -10.63
N GLN A 38 -9.64 7.96 -11.33
CA GLN A 38 -9.44 7.71 -12.76
C GLN A 38 -8.83 6.33 -13.06
N CYS A 39 -8.32 5.60 -12.06
CA CYS A 39 -7.78 4.26 -12.30
C CYS A 39 -8.86 3.23 -12.63
N GLY A 40 -10.12 3.47 -12.24
CA GLY A 40 -11.24 2.54 -12.49
C GLY A 40 -11.20 1.23 -11.68
N CYS A 41 -10.12 0.94 -10.95
CA CYS A 41 -9.96 -0.27 -10.14
C CYS A 41 -10.80 -0.30 -8.85
N GLY A 42 -11.74 0.63 -8.66
CA GLY A 42 -12.53 0.75 -7.42
C GLY A 42 -11.73 1.18 -6.18
N ASN A 43 -10.50 1.66 -6.35
CA ASN A 43 -9.64 2.12 -5.26
C ASN A 43 -9.78 3.63 -4.97
N ALA A 44 -10.90 4.24 -5.36
CA ALA A 44 -11.15 5.66 -5.11
C ALA A 44 -11.19 6.00 -3.61
N LEU A 45 -11.56 5.02 -2.78
CA LEU A 45 -11.65 5.15 -1.31
C LEU A 45 -10.40 4.60 -0.58
N GLY A 46 -9.36 4.25 -1.33
CA GLY A 46 -8.17 3.59 -0.82
C GLY A 46 -8.40 2.10 -0.50
N LYS A 47 -7.32 1.33 -0.44
CA LYS A 47 -7.28 -0.04 0.10
C LYS A 47 -6.62 -0.03 1.48
N PRO A 48 -7.02 -0.93 2.39
CA PRO A 48 -6.30 -1.09 3.65
C PRO A 48 -4.85 -1.50 3.39
N ILE A 49 -3.94 -1.04 4.24
CA ILE A 49 -2.55 -1.46 4.22
C ILE A 49 -2.49 -2.93 4.65
N PRO A 50 -1.71 -3.81 3.97
CA PRO A 50 -1.56 -5.19 4.39
C PRO A 50 -1.09 -5.31 5.84
N GLU A 51 -1.73 -6.22 6.57
CA GLU A 51 -1.40 -6.50 7.96
C GLU A 51 -0.45 -7.67 8.08
N HIS A 52 0.51 -7.56 8.98
CA HIS A 52 1.41 -8.64 9.36
C HIS A 52 1.72 -8.56 10.85
N CYS A 53 1.82 -9.73 11.51
CA CYS A 53 1.97 -9.83 12.96
C CYS A 53 0.87 -9.09 13.75
N GLY A 54 -0.36 -9.05 13.22
CA GLY A 54 -1.52 -8.44 13.88
C GLY A 54 -1.55 -6.91 13.85
N GLN A 55 -0.75 -6.28 12.99
CA GLN A 55 -0.74 -4.82 12.81
C GLN A 55 -0.53 -4.45 11.32
N PRO A 56 -1.00 -3.27 10.88
CA PRO A 56 -0.70 -2.77 9.55
C PRO A 56 0.80 -2.55 9.38
N MET A 57 1.33 -2.93 8.22
CA MET A 57 2.73 -2.69 7.88
C MET A 57 2.99 -1.22 7.54
N ASN A 58 4.26 -0.81 7.56
CA ASN A 58 4.66 0.56 7.25
C ASN A 58 5.29 0.65 5.86
N VAL A 59 4.93 1.65 5.06
CA VAL A 59 5.67 1.95 3.83
C VAL A 59 7.07 2.45 4.19
N VAL A 60 8.10 1.89 3.54
CA VAL A 60 9.51 2.23 3.71
C VAL A 60 10.13 2.72 2.43
#